data_AF-A0A1M5QK70-F1
#
_entry.id   AF-A0A1M5QK70-F1
#
_cell.length_a   1.000
_cell.length_b   1.000
_cell.length_c   1.000
_cell.angle_alpha   90.00
_cell.angle_beta   90.00
_cell.angle_gamma   90.00
#
_symmetry.space_group_name_H-M   'P 1'
#
loop_
_entity.id
_entity.type
_entity.pdbx_description
1 polymer ?
#
loop_
_entity_poly.entity_id
_entity_poly.type
_entity_poly.pdbx_seq_one_letter_code
_entity_poly.pdbx_strand_id
1 'polypeptide(L)'
;MKKKADNQKTDEIDKTELLNKVRLSINEKCQDWVLFQNGTYIIFDHAETIPDIKNEAIKLMKEFGPVYVQTPSEDFDVTDLKKTEGWIVSGHCYGMYTYVNPKEKNWKTPDMTAIGLHGRNKRELDGRNPVIVYVNRKKFDNVTSNPF
;
A
#
# COMPACT_ATOMS: atom_id res chain seq x y z
N MET A 1 7.34 25.05 -38.47
CA MET A 1 8.14 23.98 -37.84
C MET A 1 7.40 23.48 -36.62
N LYS A 2 7.20 22.15 -36.50
CA LYS A 2 6.50 21.47 -35.39
C LYS A 2 7.44 21.22 -34.20
N LYS A 3 6.81 20.97 -33.04
CA LYS A 3 7.29 20.40 -31.76
C LYS A 3 7.54 21.47 -30.68
N LYS A 4 7.03 21.33 -29.45
CA LYS A 4 6.52 20.16 -28.71
C LYS A 4 5.49 20.60 -27.68
N ALA A 5 4.38 19.87 -27.61
CA ALA A 5 3.56 19.78 -26.43
C ALA A 5 4.27 18.82 -25.47
N ASP A 6 4.85 19.36 -24.39
CA ASP A 6 5.41 18.58 -23.29
C ASP A 6 4.98 19.29 -22.00
N ASN A 7 3.94 18.76 -21.34
CA ASN A 7 3.79 18.72 -19.87
C ASN A 7 2.37 18.28 -19.45
N GLN A 8 2.02 17.03 -19.72
CA GLN A 8 0.90 16.34 -19.05
C GLN A 8 1.31 14.94 -18.58
N LYS A 9 2.57 14.74 -18.19
CA LYS A 9 3.09 13.43 -17.81
C LYS A 9 3.95 13.51 -16.56
N THR A 10 3.37 14.02 -15.47
CA THR A 10 4.14 14.22 -14.23
C THR A 10 3.46 13.75 -12.94
N ASP A 11 2.17 13.36 -12.93
CA ASP A 11 1.49 13.03 -11.66
C ASP A 11 0.85 11.64 -11.59
N GLU A 12 1.13 10.75 -12.54
CA GLU A 12 0.73 9.35 -12.47
C GLU A 12 2.02 8.52 -12.41
N ILE A 13 2.50 8.19 -11.20
CA ILE A 13 3.23 6.94 -11.05
C ILE A 13 2.30 5.90 -11.66
N ASP A 14 2.72 5.29 -12.78
CA ASP A 14 1.93 4.31 -13.50
C ASP A 14 1.43 3.30 -12.48
N LYS A 15 0.11 3.08 -12.39
CA LYS A 15 -0.48 2.12 -11.44
C LYS A 15 0.22 0.77 -11.51
N THR A 16 0.73 0.41 -12.68
CA THR A 16 1.59 -0.75 -12.94
C THR A 16 2.92 -0.67 -12.22
N GLU A 17 3.60 0.48 -12.25
CA GLU A 17 4.84 0.70 -11.50
C GLU A 17 4.59 0.64 -9.99
N LEU A 18 3.56 1.33 -9.48
CA LEU A 18 3.19 1.26 -8.07
C LEU A 18 2.94 -0.19 -7.63
N LEU A 19 2.13 -0.92 -8.40
CA LEU A 19 1.83 -2.32 -8.14
C LEU A 19 3.09 -3.18 -8.08
N ASN A 20 4.00 -3.01 -9.04
CA ASN A 20 5.24 -3.77 -9.10
C ASN A 20 6.15 -3.48 -7.90
N LYS A 21 6.27 -2.21 -7.49
CA LYS A 21 7.07 -1.79 -6.34
C LYS A 21 6.49 -2.33 -5.03
N VAL A 22 5.17 -2.24 -4.85
CA VAL A 22 4.47 -2.82 -3.69
C VAL A 22 4.63 -4.34 -3.66
N ARG A 23 4.52 -5.01 -4.81
CA ARG A 23 4.73 -6.46 -4.85
C ARG A 23 6.14 -6.86 -4.40
N LEU A 24 7.16 -6.05 -4.72
CA LEU A 24 8.54 -6.28 -4.27
C LEU A 24 8.77 -5.92 -2.80
N SER A 25 7.92 -5.10 -2.19
CA SER A 25 8.00 -4.75 -0.76
C SER A 25 7.38 -5.80 0.16
N ILE A 26 6.51 -6.65 -0.37
CA ILE A 26 5.79 -7.68 0.38
C ILE A 26 6.62 -8.97 0.43
N ASN A 27 6.62 -9.65 1.59
CA ASN A 27 7.22 -10.97 1.72
C ASN A 27 6.49 -11.96 0.81
N GLU A 28 7.21 -12.78 0.05
CA GLU A 28 6.64 -13.76 -0.87
C GLU A 28 5.73 -14.79 -0.22
N LYS A 29 5.78 -14.97 1.11
CA LYS A 29 4.86 -15.83 1.85
C LYS A 29 3.48 -15.19 2.06
N CYS A 30 3.39 -13.86 2.00
CA CYS A 30 2.16 -13.09 2.17
C CYS A 30 1.42 -12.98 0.83
N GLN A 31 0.53 -13.93 0.56
CA GLN A 31 -0.15 -14.06 -0.74
C GLN A 31 -1.49 -13.34 -0.81
N ASP A 32 -2.05 -12.89 0.32
CA ASP A 32 -3.37 -12.25 0.35
C ASP A 32 -3.23 -10.81 0.81
N TRP A 33 -3.41 -9.88 -0.12
CA TRP A 33 -3.27 -8.45 0.16
C TRP A 33 -4.06 -7.58 -0.81
N VAL A 34 -4.41 -6.38 -0.33
CA VAL A 34 -5.18 -5.38 -1.08
C VAL A 34 -4.38 -4.08 -1.13
N LEU A 35 -4.29 -3.46 -2.30
CA LEU A 35 -3.58 -2.19 -2.52
C LEU A 35 -4.57 -1.08 -2.88
N PHE A 36 -4.37 0.06 -2.22
CA PHE A 36 -5.13 1.28 -2.38
C PHE A 36 -4.38 2.31 -3.24
N GLN A 37 -5.14 3.27 -3.76
CA GLN A 37 -4.69 4.23 -4.76
C GLN A 37 -3.44 5.02 -4.34
N ASN A 38 -3.33 5.41 -3.08
CA ASN A 38 -2.18 6.18 -2.60
C ASN A 38 -1.04 5.28 -2.10
N GLY A 39 -1.04 3.97 -2.40
CA GLY A 39 0.08 3.09 -2.07
C GLY A 39 0.02 2.48 -0.67
N THR A 40 -1.07 2.70 0.07
CA THR A 40 -1.35 1.90 1.28
C THR A 40 -1.80 0.51 0.86
N TYR A 41 -1.31 -0.52 1.53
CA TYR A 41 -1.75 -1.89 1.30
C TYR A 41 -1.97 -2.61 2.62
N ILE A 42 -2.87 -3.60 2.60
CA ILE A 42 -3.22 -4.42 3.75
C ILE A 42 -2.93 -5.86 3.42
N ILE A 43 -2.09 -6.52 4.22
CA ILE A 43 -1.83 -7.96 4.20
C ILE A 43 -2.81 -8.64 5.15
N PHE A 44 -3.42 -9.73 4.69
CA PHE A 44 -4.36 -10.52 5.48
C PHE A 44 -3.76 -11.86 5.83
N ASP A 45 -3.62 -12.11 7.13
CA ASP A 45 -3.45 -13.48 7.63
C ASP A 45 -4.79 -14.21 7.60
N HIS A 46 -4.75 -15.52 7.39
CA HIS A 46 -5.94 -16.38 7.37
C HIS A 46 -7.05 -15.90 6.43
N ALA A 47 -6.66 -15.37 5.27
CA ALA A 47 -7.58 -14.74 4.33
C ALA A 47 -8.66 -15.69 3.82
N GLU A 48 -8.45 -17.02 3.88
CA GLU A 48 -9.45 -18.07 3.63
C GLU A 48 -10.72 -17.93 4.48
N THR A 49 -10.60 -17.34 5.67
CA THR A 49 -11.73 -17.13 6.59
C THR A 49 -12.53 -15.86 6.26
N ILE A 50 -12.04 -15.03 5.35
CA ILE A 50 -12.63 -13.74 4.97
C ILE A 50 -13.40 -13.95 3.65
N PRO A 51 -14.75 -13.92 3.68
CA PRO A 51 -15.56 -14.16 2.47
C PRO A 51 -15.39 -13.08 1.41
N ASP A 52 -15.24 -11.82 1.86
CA ASP A 52 -15.04 -10.68 0.98
C ASP A 52 -13.88 -9.80 1.47
N ILE A 53 -12.69 -10.12 0.96
CA ILE A 53 -11.45 -9.41 1.29
C ILE A 53 -11.49 -7.93 0.88
N LYS A 54 -12.27 -7.57 -0.15
CA LYS A 54 -12.37 -6.16 -0.58
C LYS A 54 -13.16 -5.37 0.45
N ASN A 55 -14.31 -5.89 0.87
CA ASN A 55 -15.13 -5.24 1.88
C ASN A 55 -14.40 -5.14 3.23
N GLU A 56 -13.68 -6.19 3.65
CA GLU A 56 -12.87 -6.13 4.87
C GLU A 56 -11.73 -5.11 4.77
N ALA A 57 -11.04 -5.04 3.62
CA ALA A 57 -10.01 -4.04 3.39
C ALA A 57 -10.56 -2.61 3.45
N ILE A 58 -11.73 -2.35 2.85
CA ILE A 58 -12.39 -1.04 2.92
C ILE A 58 -12.73 -0.69 4.37
N LYS A 59 -13.25 -1.64 5.15
CA LYS A 59 -13.60 -1.44 6.56
C LYS A 59 -12.35 -1.08 7.37
N LEU A 60 -11.29 -1.88 7.28
CA LEU A 60 -10.01 -1.61 7.96
C LEU A 60 -9.41 -0.27 7.54
N MET A 61 -9.46 0.08 6.24
CA MET A 61 -8.96 1.36 5.75
C MET A 61 -9.74 2.54 6.33
N LYS A 62 -11.07 2.45 6.44
CA LYS A 62 -11.88 3.52 7.05
C LYS A 62 -11.65 3.65 8.56
N GLU A 63 -11.41 2.53 9.23
CA GLU A 63 -11.20 2.50 10.68
C GLU A 63 -9.81 2.99 11.08
N PHE A 64 -8.76 2.51 10.40
CA PHE A 64 -7.38 2.73 10.80
C PHE A 64 -6.57 3.59 9.82
N GLY A 65 -7.08 3.87 8.63
CA GLY A 65 -6.44 4.78 7.67
C GLY A 65 -6.41 6.21 8.17
N PRO A 66 -7.53 6.77 8.66
CA PRO A 66 -7.55 8.13 9.16
C PRO A 66 -6.62 8.35 10.37
N VAL A 67 -5.98 9.51 10.39
CA VAL A 67 -5.07 9.96 11.44
C VAL A 67 -5.78 11.02 12.28
N TYR A 68 -5.87 10.74 13.57
CA TYR A 68 -6.46 11.62 14.57
C TYR A 68 -5.39 12.07 15.55
N VAL A 69 -5.38 13.37 15.84
CA VAL A 69 -4.38 13.97 16.74
C VAL A 69 -4.48 13.38 18.15
N GLN A 70 -3.33 13.15 18.81
CA GLN A 70 -3.23 12.54 20.14
C GLN A 70 -3.81 11.12 20.22
N THR A 71 -3.71 10.36 19.13
CA THR A 71 -4.09 8.94 19.12
C THR A 71 -2.95 8.10 18.56
N PRO A 72 -2.93 6.77 18.80
CA PRO A 72 -1.91 5.89 18.24
C PRO A 72 -1.79 5.95 16.71
N SER A 73 -2.81 6.46 16.01
CA SER A 73 -2.75 6.65 14.56
C SER A 73 -1.70 7.69 14.12
N GLU A 74 -1.16 8.51 15.03
CA GLU A 74 -0.06 9.43 14.74
C GLU A 74 1.30 8.75 14.65
N ASP A 75 1.48 7.62 15.34
CA ASP A 75 2.73 6.89 15.41
C ASP A 75 3.03 6.16 14.09
N PHE A 76 4.31 6.11 13.75
CA PHE A 76 4.81 5.40 12.58
C PHE A 76 6.22 4.89 12.80
N ASP A 77 6.60 3.90 12.02
CA ASP A 77 7.98 3.48 11.84
C ASP A 77 8.32 3.43 10.34
N VAL A 78 9.60 3.59 10.01
CA VAL A 78 10.09 3.63 8.63
C VAL A 78 11.11 2.52 8.43
N THR A 79 10.84 1.65 7.46
CA THR A 79 11.73 0.55 7.09
C THR A 79 12.22 0.72 5.65
N ASP A 80 13.54 0.70 5.45
CA ASP A 80 14.15 0.67 4.12
C ASP A 80 13.89 -0.65 3.38
N LEU A 81 13.57 -0.55 2.10
CA LEU A 81 13.34 -1.72 1.26
C LEU A 81 14.63 -2.28 0.66
N LYS A 82 14.75 -3.60 0.71
CA LYS A 82 15.94 -4.33 0.20
C LYS A 82 15.79 -4.79 -1.25
N LYS A 83 14.57 -5.04 -1.71
CA LYS A 83 14.26 -5.60 -3.04
C LYS A 83 13.81 -4.56 -4.07
N THR A 84 13.58 -3.34 -3.63
CA THR A 84 13.17 -2.20 -4.47
C THR A 84 13.59 -0.90 -3.78
N GLU A 85 13.71 0.18 -4.55
CA GLU A 85 13.89 1.52 -3.99
C GLU A 85 12.67 1.95 -3.16
N GLY A 86 12.94 2.74 -2.13
CA GLY A 86 11.92 3.35 -1.28
C GLY A 86 11.79 2.73 0.10
N TRP A 87 10.69 3.09 0.75
CA TRP A 87 10.45 2.78 2.15
C TRP A 87 9.05 2.23 2.37
N ILE A 88 8.90 1.50 3.47
CA ILE A 88 7.61 1.18 4.05
C ILE A 88 7.41 2.00 5.31
N VAL A 89 6.23 2.60 5.40
CA VAL A 89 5.75 3.25 6.61
C VAL A 89 4.69 2.36 7.25
N SER A 90 4.95 1.91 8.48
CA SER A 90 3.99 1.17 9.31
C SER A 90 3.34 2.11 10.34
N GLY A 91 2.31 1.64 11.04
CA GLY A 91 1.62 2.42 12.06
C GLY A 91 0.70 1.55 12.91
N HIS A 92 -0.41 2.14 13.37
CA HIS A 92 -1.30 1.56 14.39
C HIS A 92 -2.01 0.24 14.02
N CYS A 93 -2.17 -0.10 12.73
CA CYS A 93 -2.89 -1.31 12.31
C CYS A 93 -1.94 -2.39 11.79
N TYR A 94 -1.98 -3.56 12.42
CA TYR A 94 -1.26 -4.73 11.92
C TYR A 94 -1.64 -5.05 10.47
N GLY A 95 -0.65 -5.44 9.67
CA GLY A 95 -0.86 -5.77 8.26
C GLY A 95 -1.05 -4.56 7.34
N MET A 96 -1.24 -3.35 7.86
CA MET A 96 -1.41 -2.12 7.07
C MET A 96 -0.09 -1.36 6.93
N TYR A 97 0.33 -1.14 5.70
CA TYR A 97 1.62 -0.53 5.37
C TYR A 97 1.46 0.45 4.23
N THR A 98 2.33 1.46 4.16
CA THR A 98 2.32 2.44 3.06
C THR A 98 3.66 2.47 2.35
N TYR A 99 3.66 2.23 1.05
CA TYR A 99 4.86 2.36 0.22
C TYR A 99 5.14 3.82 -0.10
N VAL A 100 6.41 4.24 0.03
CA VAL A 100 6.88 5.57 -0.36
C VAL A 100 8.01 5.43 -1.37
N ASN A 101 7.77 5.91 -2.60
CA ASN A 101 8.78 5.99 -3.63
C ASN A 101 9.66 7.25 -3.43
N PRO A 102 11.00 7.15 -3.51
CA PRO A 102 11.90 8.31 -3.41
C PRO A 102 11.62 9.42 -4.41
N LYS A 103 10.93 9.14 -5.51
CA LYS A 103 10.61 10.11 -6.56
C LYS A 103 9.31 10.90 -6.32
N GLU A 104 8.54 10.56 -5.28
CA GLU A 104 7.26 11.23 -4.98
C GLU A 104 7.41 12.68 -4.52
N LYS A 105 8.61 13.07 -4.10
CA LYS A 105 8.92 14.43 -3.64
C LYS A 105 10.36 14.76 -4.00
N ASN A 106 10.63 16.06 -4.17
CA ASN A 106 12.00 16.56 -4.26
C ASN A 106 12.62 16.61 -2.86
N TRP A 107 13.05 15.44 -2.36
CA TRP A 107 13.76 15.34 -1.09
C TRP A 107 15.11 16.03 -1.20
N LYS A 108 15.36 17.08 -0.41
CA LYS A 108 16.71 17.67 -0.29
C LYS A 108 17.65 16.71 0.44
N THR A 109 17.16 16.11 1.52
CA THR A 109 17.76 14.99 2.24
C THR A 109 16.61 14.25 2.92
N PRO A 110 16.24 13.05 2.46
CA PRO A 110 15.14 12.31 3.07
C PRO A 110 15.59 11.78 4.44
N ASP A 111 15.00 12.31 5.51
CA ASP A 111 15.13 11.73 6.85
C ASP A 111 13.90 10.86 7.17
N MET A 112 14.05 9.97 8.16
CA MET A 112 13.02 9.01 8.54
C MET A 112 11.72 9.69 8.98
N THR A 113 11.81 10.85 9.64
CA THR A 113 10.64 11.61 10.07
C THR A 113 9.85 12.15 8.89
N ALA A 114 10.53 12.74 7.91
CA ALA A 114 9.91 13.31 6.71
C ALA A 114 9.29 12.22 5.82
N ILE A 115 9.96 11.06 5.70
CA ILE A 115 9.42 9.89 4.99
C ILE A 115 8.16 9.37 5.71
N GLY A 116 8.24 9.18 7.03
CA GLY A 116 7.15 8.66 7.84
C GLY A 116 5.92 9.57 7.82
N LEU A 117 6.11 10.89 7.95
CA LEU A 117 5.02 11.86 7.82
C LEU A 117 4.36 11.83 6.44
N HIS A 118 5.15 11.67 5.38
CA HIS A 118 4.63 11.57 4.02
C HIS A 118 3.84 10.28 3.80
N GLY A 119 4.37 9.13 4.23
CA GLY A 119 3.64 7.85 4.19
C GLY A 119 2.37 7.89 5.05
N ARG A 120 2.42 8.48 6.24
CA ARG A 120 1.24 8.69 7.09
C ARG A 120 0.17 9.54 6.40
N ASN A 121 0.56 10.60 5.71
CA ASN A 121 -0.38 11.43 4.95
C ASN A 121 -1.02 10.65 3.78
N LYS A 122 -0.26 9.79 3.10
CA LYS A 122 -0.80 8.91 2.05
C LYS A 122 -1.84 7.92 2.61
N ARG A 123 -1.57 7.35 3.79
CA ARG A 123 -2.54 6.53 4.52
C ARG A 123 -3.80 7.32 4.90
N GLU A 124 -3.67 8.56 5.37
CA GLU A 124 -4.82 9.44 5.64
C GLU A 124 -5.68 9.65 4.38
N LEU A 125 -5.07 9.88 3.21
CA LEU A 125 -5.80 10.03 1.95
C LEU A 125 -6.58 8.77 1.58
N ASP A 126 -5.96 7.59 1.70
CA ASP A 126 -6.64 6.31 1.49
C ASP A 126 -7.72 6.05 2.57
N GLY A 127 -7.51 6.49 3.81
CA GLY A 127 -8.47 6.36 4.91
C GLY A 127 -9.74 7.19 4.73
N ARG A 128 -9.59 8.42 4.23
CA ARG A 128 -10.71 9.34 3.95
C ARG A 128 -11.49 8.96 2.71
N ASN A 129 -10.80 8.46 1.68
CA ASN A 129 -11.40 8.05 0.42
C ASN A 129 -10.79 6.73 -0.09
N PRO A 130 -11.24 5.58 0.45
CA PRO A 130 -10.65 4.29 0.11
C PRO A 130 -10.96 3.88 -1.32
N VAL A 131 -9.94 3.82 -2.17
CA VAL A 131 -10.03 3.34 -3.56
C VAL A 131 -9.08 2.17 -3.75
N ILE A 132 -9.62 0.96 -3.91
CA ILE A 132 -8.83 -0.24 -4.19
C ILE A 132 -8.40 -0.23 -5.66
N VAL A 133 -7.09 -0.37 -5.91
CA VAL A 133 -6.52 -0.46 -7.26
C VAL A 133 -6.03 -1.86 -7.61
N TYR A 134 -5.76 -2.71 -6.63
CA TYR A 134 -5.38 -4.11 -6.87
C TYR A 134 -5.74 -5.02 -5.69
N VAL A 135 -6.02 -6.29 -6.00
CA VAL A 135 -6.23 -7.36 -5.02
C VAL A 135 -5.41 -8.57 -5.44
N ASN A 136 -4.50 -8.99 -4.56
CA ASN A 136 -3.84 -10.28 -4.65
C ASN A 136 -4.59 -11.27 -3.75
N ARG A 137 -4.94 -12.42 -4.31
CA ARG A 137 -5.57 -13.51 -3.56
C ARG A 137 -4.83 -14.79 -3.88
N LYS A 138 -4.46 -15.56 -2.85
CA LYS A 138 -3.97 -16.91 -3.04
C LYS A 138 -5.06 -17.72 -3.74
N LYS A 139 -4.71 -18.37 -4.84
CA LYS A 139 -5.61 -19.34 -5.47
C LYS A 139 -5.63 -20.58 -4.58
N PHE A 140 -6.81 -20.99 -4.14
CA PHE A 140 -6.98 -22.31 -3.59
C PHE A 140 -7.06 -23.26 -4.78
N ASP A 141 -6.04 -24.10 -4.94
CA ASP A 141 -6.16 -25.24 -5.82
C ASP A 141 -7.23 -26.13 -5.18
N ASN A 142 -8.40 -26.21 -5.82
CA ASN A 142 -9.39 -27.22 -5.49
C ASN A 142 -8.72 -28.56 -5.82
N VAL A 143 -8.02 -29.15 -4.85
CA VAL A 143 -7.74 -30.57 -4.88
C VAL A 143 -9.10 -31.24 -4.75
N THR A 144 -9.72 -31.52 -5.89
CA THR A 144 -10.78 -32.50 -5.98
C THR A 144 -10.18 -33.79 -5.46
N SER A 145 -10.37 -34.06 -4.17
CA SER A 145 -10.19 -35.39 -3.61
C SER A 145 -11.10 -36.30 -4.41
N ASN A 146 -10.49 -37.00 -5.36
CA ASN A 146 -11.12 -38.04 -6.15
C ASN A 146 -11.54 -39.14 -5.17
N PRO A 147 -12.85 -39.37 -4.94
CA PRO A 147 -13.27 -40.47 -4.10
C PRO A 147 -13.30 -41.72 -4.98
N PHE A 148 -12.16 -42.40 -5.10
CA PHE A 148 -12.11 -43.80 -5.51
C PHE A 148 -11.44 -44.60 -4.41
#